data_AF-A0A7I0J7P6-F1
#
_entry.id   AF-A0A7I0J7P6-F1
#
_cell.length_a   1.000
_cell.length_b   1.000
_cell.length_c   1.000
_cell.angle_alpha   90.00
_cell.angle_beta   90.00
_cell.angle_gamma   90.00
#
_symmetry.space_group_name_H-M   'P 1'
#
loop_
_entity.id
_entity.type
_entity.pdbx_description
1 polymer ?
#
loop_
_entity_poly.entity_id
_entity_poly.type
_entity_poly.pdbx_seq_one_letter_code
_entity_poly.pdbx_strand_id
1 'polypeptide(L)' 'MTEAQRAGFSRCNNATLRRAARRLGRFYDDALAPSGLKGTQFGLLF' A
#
# COMPACT_ATOMS: atom_id res chain seq x y z
N MET A 1 -16.46 -8.78 -22.23
CA MET A 1 -15.38 -7.93 -21.69
C MET A 1 -14.83 -8.60 -20.44
N THR A 2 -13.67 -9.23 -20.51
CA THR A 2 -12.99 -9.82 -19.35
C THR A 2 -12.57 -8.70 -18.39
N GLU A 3 -12.81 -8.85 -17.08
CA GLU A 3 -12.60 -7.85 -16.02
C GLU A 3 -11.16 -7.28 -15.87
N ALA A 4 -10.23 -7.66 -16.75
CA ALA A 4 -8.80 -7.43 -16.62
C ALA A 4 -8.33 -5.98 -16.84
N GLN A 5 -9.23 -5.03 -17.13
CA GLN A 5 -8.87 -3.62 -17.41
C GLN A 5 -9.42 -2.63 -16.37
N ARG A 6 -9.65 -3.04 -15.12
CA ARG A 6 -9.80 -2.07 -14.02
C ARG A 6 -8.45 -1.39 -13.76
N ALA A 7 -8.39 -0.06 -13.83
CA ALA A 7 -7.17 0.70 -13.58
C ALA A 7 -6.55 0.30 -12.22
N GLY A 8 -5.31 -0.22 -12.26
CA GLY A 8 -4.61 -0.72 -11.08
C GLY A 8 -4.48 -2.24 -11.01
N PHE A 9 -5.33 -3.00 -11.71
CA PHE A 9 -5.20 -4.45 -11.84
C PHE A 9 -4.18 -4.81 -12.93
N SER A 10 -3.31 -5.76 -12.62
CA SER A 10 -2.39 -6.41 -13.55
C SER A 10 -2.82 -7.87 -13.72
N ARG A 11 -2.52 -8.47 -14.89
CA ARG A 11 -2.62 -9.93 -15.08
C ARG A 11 -1.71 -10.71 -14.12
N CYS A 12 -0.67 -10.06 -13.60
CA CYS A 12 0.17 -10.61 -12.54
C CYS A 12 -0.38 -10.21 -11.17
N ASN A 13 -0.86 -11.19 -10.40
CA ASN A 13 -1.37 -10.98 -9.05
C ASN A 13 -0.35 -10.29 -8.14
N ASN A 14 0.93 -10.68 -8.21
CA ASN A 14 1.99 -10.05 -7.41
C ASN A 14 2.20 -8.57 -7.76
N ALA A 15 1.99 -8.18 -9.02
CA ALA A 15 2.06 -6.78 -9.42
C ALA A 15 0.87 -5.97 -8.87
N THR A 16 -0.34 -6.55 -8.89
CA THR A 16 -1.54 -5.96 -8.28
C THR A 16 -1.34 -5.81 -6.76
N LEU A 17 -0.86 -6.87 -6.09
CA LEU A 17 -0.59 -6.89 -4.66
C LEU A 17 0.44 -5.83 -4.25
N ARG A 18 1.57 -5.73 -4.96
CA ARG A 18 2.60 -4.71 -4.69
C ARG A 18 2.05 -3.28 -4.83
N ARG A 19 1.16 -3.02 -5.79
CA ARG A 19 0.53 -1.70 -5.94
C ARG A 19 -0.42 -1.39 -4.80
N ALA A 20 -1.26 -2.37 -4.41
CA ALA A 20 -2.18 -2.24 -3.28
C ALA A 20 -1.43 -1.98 -1.97
N ALA A 21 -0.40 -2.79 -1.68
CA ALA A 21 0.45 -2.64 -0.51
C ALA A 21 1.11 -1.24 -0.44
N ARG A 22 1.65 -0.72 -1.56
CA ARG A 22 2.19 0.64 -1.61
C ARG A 22 1.15 1.74 -1.39
N ARG A 23 -0.11 1.52 -1.77
CA ARG A 23 -1.18 2.49 -1.54
C ARG A 23 -1.60 2.50 -0.08
N LEU A 24 -1.71 1.33 0.54
CA LEU A 24 -1.95 1.20 1.97
C LEU A 24 -0.80 1.78 2.80
N GLY A 25 0.45 1.48 2.45
CA GLY A 25 1.63 2.02 3.15
C GLY A 25 1.61 3.55 3.20
N ARG A 26 1.37 4.21 2.06
CA ARG A 26 1.25 5.68 2.00
C ARG A 26 0.12 6.22 2.87
N PHE A 27 -1.04 5.57 2.83
CA PHE A 27 -2.18 5.96 3.68
C PHE A 27 -1.82 5.91 5.17
N TYR A 28 -1.13 4.87 5.61
CA TYR A 28 -0.70 4.76 7.01
C TYR A 28 0.44 5.70 7.36
N ASP A 29 1.38 5.94 6.45
CA ASP A 29 2.43 6.95 6.66
C ASP A 29 1.82 8.35 6.81
N ASP A 30 0.80 8.70 6.02
CA ASP A 30 0.07 9.98 6.14
C ASP A 30 -0.66 10.08 7.50
N ALA A 31 -1.28 8.98 7.95
CA ALA A 31 -1.95 8.94 9.25
C ALA A 31 -0.96 9.03 10.42
N LEU A 32 0.25 8.49 10.26
CA LEU A 32 1.32 8.54 11.25
C LEU A 32 2.12 9.85 11.22
N ALA A 33 1.97 10.67 10.18
CA ALA A 33 2.73 11.92 10.03
C ALA A 33 2.73 12.83 11.29
N PRO A 34 1.63 13.00 12.05
CA PRO A 34 1.63 13.81 13.27
C PRO A 34 2.52 13.26 14.40
N SER A 35 2.78 11.95 14.39
CA SER A 35 3.69 11.31 15.36
C SER A 35 5.17 11.52 15.04
N GLY A 36 5.49 11.99 13.82
CA GLY A 36 6.85 12.07 13.31
C GLY A 36 7.47 10.70 12.99
N LEU A 37 6.72 9.60 13.11
CA LEU A 37 7.19 8.25 12.84
C LEU A 37 6.84 7.79 11.43
N LYS A 38 7.74 7.04 10.81
CA LYS A 38 7.43 6.24 9.61
C LYS A 38 6.71 4.95 10.02
N GLY A 39 5.89 4.38 9.13
CA GLY A 39 5.25 3.09 9.36
C GLY A 39 6.24 1.97 9.72
N THR A 40 7.45 2.00 9.16
CA THR A 40 8.52 1.03 9.51
C THR A 40 9.07 1.22 10.93
N GLN A 41 9.08 2.45 11.44
CA GLN A 41 9.52 2.73 12.82
C GLN A 41 8.43 2.38 13.81
N PHE A 42 7.17 2.70 13.48
CA PHE A 42 6.01 2.34 14.27
C PHE A 42 5.92 0.82 14.47
N GLY A 43 6.20 0.03 13.43
CA GLY A 43 6.21 -1.44 13.51
C GLY A 43 7.29 -2.05 14.41
N LEU A 44 8.26 -1.29 14.91
CA LEU A 44 9.29 -1.76 15.85
C LEU A 44 8.90 -1.54 17.32
N LEU A 45 7.77 -0.88 17.58
CA LEU A 45 7.33 -0.57 18.94
C LEU A 45 6.61 -1.74 19.64
N PHE A 46 6.39 -2.85 18.92
CA PHE A 46 5.74 -4.08 19.37
C PHE A 46 6.39 -5.29 18.69
#